data_AF-A0A935UJW1-F1
#
_entry.id   AF-A0A935UJW1-F1
#
_cell.length_a   1.000
_cell.length_b   1.000
_cell.length_c   1.000
_cell.angle_alpha   90.00
_cell.angle_beta   90.00
_cell.angle_gamma   90.00
#
_symmetry.space_group_name_H-M   'P 1'
#
loop_
_entity.id
_entity.type
_entity.pdbx_description
1 polymer ?
#
loop_
_entity_poly.entity_id
_entity_poly.type
_entity_poly.pdbx_seq_one_letter_code
_entity_poly.pdbx_strand_id
1 'polypeptide(L)'
;MFGLFSKKEKPVPVTDLIWLNDNGKKAGLLQLLKQKPAAVLCTWFADTATAFESFLSDKGPGHTIYLQRELHTSITNGKEVIFLEHYPLFKKEQELFRSLNAAAITVLSSLEDPLLIQFGGERISTLMRTLGVDEEEAISHKMITSSLVNAQQKLDEKITTELLASSAEEWFKRNRSEK
;
A
#
# COMPACT_ATOMS: atom_id res chain seq x y z
N MET A 1 26.28 12.28 -32.64
CA MET A 1 24.98 12.46 -31.99
C MET A 1 24.71 11.24 -31.13
N PHE A 2 24.88 11.34 -29.80
CA PHE A 2 24.52 10.28 -28.85
C PHE A 2 23.87 10.96 -27.62
N GLY A 3 22.58 11.27 -27.74
CA GLY A 3 21.67 11.33 -26.58
C GLY A 3 21.06 9.93 -26.44
N LEU A 4 20.61 9.43 -25.30
CA LEU A 4 20.23 10.06 -24.06
C LEU A 4 20.40 9.00 -22.96
N PHE A 5 21.22 9.24 -21.94
CA PHE A 5 20.96 8.63 -20.64
C PHE A 5 19.80 9.42 -20.04
N SER A 6 18.56 8.95 -20.19
CA SER A 6 17.46 9.51 -19.42
C SER A 6 17.79 9.30 -17.94
N LYS A 7 17.92 10.40 -17.20
CA LYS A 7 18.12 10.37 -15.76
C LYS A 7 16.91 9.62 -15.18
N LYS A 8 17.12 8.44 -14.56
CA LYS A 8 16.05 7.69 -13.91
C LYS A 8 15.30 8.65 -12.99
N GLU A 9 14.00 8.84 -13.23
CA GLU A 9 13.17 9.68 -12.38
C GLU A 9 13.23 9.16 -10.94
N LYS A 10 13.34 10.08 -10.00
CA LYS A 10 13.30 9.72 -8.58
C LYS A 10 11.91 9.17 -8.25
N PRO A 11 11.80 8.10 -7.45
CA PRO A 11 10.52 7.65 -6.94
C PRO A 11 9.80 8.74 -6.16
N VAL A 12 8.47 8.77 -6.25
CA VAL A 12 7.61 9.54 -5.36
C VAL A 12 7.82 9.01 -3.95
N PRO A 13 8.13 9.89 -2.96
CA PRO A 13 8.25 9.49 -1.57
C PRO A 13 6.94 8.94 -1.02
N VAL A 14 7.03 7.85 -0.25
CA VAL A 14 5.91 7.19 0.40
C VAL A 14 6.22 7.06 1.89
N THR A 15 5.21 7.33 2.73
CA THR A 15 5.25 6.98 4.16
C THR A 15 4.61 5.62 4.34
N ASP A 16 5.41 4.60 4.64
CA ASP A 16 4.88 3.26 4.95
C ASP A 16 4.60 3.15 6.44
N LEU A 17 3.39 2.69 6.76
CA LEU A 17 2.93 2.37 8.11
C LEU A 17 2.54 0.89 8.14
N ILE A 18 3.28 0.09 8.91
CA ILE A 18 3.16 -1.37 8.89
C ILE A 18 2.78 -1.86 10.29
N TRP A 19 1.65 -2.55 10.41
CA TRP A 19 1.20 -3.16 11.66
C TRP A 19 1.52 -4.66 11.71
N LEU A 20 1.55 -5.20 12.92
CA LEU A 20 1.76 -6.63 13.14
C LEU A 20 0.64 -7.49 12.52
N ASN A 21 -0.59 -6.99 12.52
CA ASN A 21 -1.77 -7.69 12.02
C ASN A 21 -2.82 -6.71 11.45
N ASP A 22 -3.85 -7.26 10.81
CA ASP A 22 -4.91 -6.49 10.17
C ASP A 22 -5.80 -5.72 11.14
N ASN A 23 -5.99 -6.21 12.36
CA ASN A 23 -6.76 -5.50 13.39
C ASN A 23 -6.04 -4.21 13.82
N GLY A 24 -4.72 -4.29 14.04
CA GLY A 24 -3.86 -3.14 14.30
C GLY A 24 -3.91 -2.12 13.16
N LYS A 25 -3.78 -2.57 11.91
CA LYS A 25 -3.91 -1.72 10.71
C LYS A 25 -5.24 -0.97 10.67
N LYS A 26 -6.35 -1.66 10.98
CA LYS A 26 -7.69 -1.08 11.03
C LYS A 26 -7.86 -0.07 12.18
N ALA A 27 -7.36 -0.37 13.37
CA ALA A 27 -7.36 0.56 14.50
C ALA A 27 -6.52 1.81 14.20
N GLY A 28 -5.33 1.62 13.62
CA GLY A 28 -4.44 2.69 13.17
C GLY A 28 -5.08 3.60 12.12
N LEU A 29 -5.83 3.05 11.16
CA LEU A 29 -6.61 3.84 10.21
C LEU A 29 -7.59 4.78 10.92
N LEU A 30 -8.33 4.31 11.93
CA LEU A 30 -9.25 5.17 12.69
C LEU A 30 -8.52 6.32 13.40
N GLN A 31 -7.32 6.06 13.93
CA GLN A 31 -6.51 7.11 14.55
C GLN A 31 -6.01 8.13 13.52
N LEU A 32 -5.55 7.66 12.36
CA LEU A 32 -5.12 8.53 11.26
C LEU A 32 -6.25 9.41 10.76
N LEU A 33 -7.46 8.87 10.59
CA LEU A 33 -8.62 9.63 10.13
C LEU A 33 -9.05 10.72 11.13
N LYS A 34 -8.91 10.47 12.44
CA LYS A 34 -9.12 11.51 13.46
C LYS A 34 -8.12 12.65 13.35
N GLN A 35 -6.86 12.33 13.05
CA GLN A 35 -5.79 13.33 12.89
C GLN A 35 -5.85 14.05 11.54
N LYS A 36 -6.34 13.36 10.51
CA LYS A 36 -6.32 13.79 9.10
C LYS A 36 -7.71 13.63 8.47
N PRO A 37 -8.72 14.37 8.93
CA PRO A 37 -10.10 14.19 8.49
C PRO A 37 -10.34 14.52 7.01
N ALA A 38 -9.40 15.21 6.36
CA ALA A 38 -9.45 15.55 4.93
C ALA A 38 -8.68 14.56 4.03
N ALA A 39 -8.09 13.50 4.59
CA ALA A 39 -7.36 12.51 3.81
C ALA A 39 -8.29 11.77 2.83
N VAL A 40 -7.77 11.49 1.64
CA VAL A 40 -8.47 10.66 0.64
C VAL A 40 -8.06 9.21 0.86
N LEU A 41 -9.04 8.32 1.05
CA LEU A 41 -8.78 6.89 1.14
C LEU A 41 -8.80 6.26 -0.24
N CYS A 42 -7.80 5.44 -0.54
CA CYS A 42 -7.69 4.70 -1.78
C CYS A 42 -7.33 3.24 -1.54
N THR A 43 -7.77 2.36 -2.42
CA THR A 43 -7.40 0.95 -2.45
C THR A 43 -7.18 0.49 -3.89
N TRP A 44 -6.35 -0.52 -4.06
CA TRP A 44 -6.07 -1.12 -5.36
C TRP A 44 -7.11 -2.18 -5.74
N PHE A 45 -7.71 -2.81 -4.73
CA PHE A 45 -8.48 -4.04 -4.85
C PHE A 45 -9.92 -3.84 -4.35
N ALA A 46 -10.90 -4.37 -5.10
CA ALA A 46 -12.32 -4.23 -4.77
C ALA A 46 -12.68 -4.96 -3.47
N ASP A 47 -12.01 -6.06 -3.18
CA ASP A 47 -12.23 -6.83 -1.96
C ASP A 47 -11.76 -6.05 -0.73
N THR A 48 -10.66 -5.31 -0.86
CA THR A 48 -10.15 -4.40 0.18
C THR A 48 -11.09 -3.23 0.41
N ALA A 49 -11.65 -2.61 -0.64
CA ALA A 49 -12.70 -1.60 -0.51
C ALA A 49 -13.87 -2.14 0.33
N THR A 50 -14.43 -3.28 -0.08
CA THR A 50 -15.57 -3.92 0.60
C THR A 50 -15.27 -4.18 2.08
N ALA A 51 -14.09 -4.73 2.38
CA ALA A 51 -13.70 -5.05 3.76
C ALA A 51 -13.56 -3.80 4.64
N PHE A 52 -12.98 -2.72 4.11
CA PHE A 52 -12.79 -1.49 4.86
C PHE A 52 -14.06 -0.63 4.95
N GLU A 53 -14.92 -0.63 3.92
CA GLU A 53 -16.25 -0.01 3.99
C GLU A 53 -17.10 -0.67 5.09
N SER A 54 -17.11 -2.01 5.13
CA SER A 54 -17.80 -2.74 6.20
C SER A 54 -17.20 -2.46 7.58
N PHE A 55 -15.89 -2.27 7.69
CA PHE A 55 -15.25 -1.92 8.96
C PHE A 55 -15.60 -0.50 9.42
N LEU A 56 -15.71 0.45 8.48
CA LEU A 56 -15.93 1.87 8.77
C LEU A 56 -17.39 2.26 8.95
N SER A 57 -18.35 1.41 8.53
CA SER A 57 -19.79 1.75 8.46
C SER A 57 -20.35 2.36 9.75
N ASP A 58 -19.88 1.88 10.91
CA ASP A 58 -20.39 2.26 12.23
C ASP A 58 -19.36 3.06 13.05
N LYS A 59 -18.28 3.55 12.42
CA LYS A 59 -17.10 4.11 13.10
C LYS A 59 -16.92 5.62 12.94
N GLY A 60 -17.93 6.33 12.44
CA GLY A 60 -17.93 7.79 12.36
C GLY A 60 -18.62 8.33 11.11
N PRO A 61 -18.21 9.50 10.59
CA PRO A 61 -18.78 10.02 9.35
C PRO A 61 -18.53 9.04 8.19
N GLY A 62 -19.40 9.07 7.17
CA GLY A 62 -19.21 8.24 5.98
C GLY A 62 -17.90 8.59 5.29
N HIS A 63 -16.94 7.67 5.31
CA HIS A 63 -15.68 7.81 4.59
C HIS A 63 -15.85 7.20 3.20
N THR A 64 -15.51 7.94 2.15
CA THR A 64 -15.47 7.40 0.79
C THR A 64 -14.12 6.75 0.56
N ILE A 65 -14.13 5.47 0.19
CA ILE A 65 -12.95 4.75 -0.27
C ILE A 65 -13.01 4.68 -1.79
N TYR A 66 -11.99 5.21 -2.45
CA TYR A 66 -11.88 5.18 -3.91
C TYR A 66 -11.07 3.97 -4.34
N LEU A 67 -11.48 3.31 -5.43
CA LEU A 67 -10.59 2.43 -6.15
C LEU A 67 -9.59 3.26 -6.95
N GLN A 68 -8.37 2.75 -7.13
CA GLN A 68 -7.29 3.46 -7.82
C GLN A 68 -7.71 4.08 -9.16
N ARG A 69 -8.59 3.39 -9.90
CA ARG A 69 -9.09 3.81 -11.23
C ARG A 69 -10.06 4.99 -11.18
N GLU A 70 -10.58 5.31 -10.01
CA GLU A 70 -11.53 6.39 -9.76
C GLU A 70 -10.81 7.65 -9.27
N LEU A 71 -9.52 7.56 -8.95
CA LEU A 71 -8.73 8.71 -8.55
C LEU A 71 -8.41 9.62 -9.72
N HIS A 72 -8.67 10.90 -9.50
CA HIS A 72 -8.32 11.99 -10.40
C HIS A 72 -7.79 13.17 -9.59
N THR A 73 -7.01 14.06 -10.21
CA THR A 73 -6.42 15.23 -9.53
C THR A 73 -7.47 16.13 -8.88
N SER A 74 -8.68 16.23 -9.43
CA SER A 74 -9.78 16.97 -8.78
C SER A 74 -10.14 16.43 -7.38
N ILE A 75 -9.88 15.15 -7.12
CA ILE A 75 -10.12 14.49 -5.83
C ILE A 75 -8.89 14.68 -4.91
N THR A 76 -7.69 14.48 -5.45
CA THR A 76 -6.43 14.30 -4.69
C THR A 76 -5.54 15.53 -4.58
N ASN A 77 -5.76 16.57 -5.41
CA ASN A 77 -4.87 17.73 -5.52
C ASN A 77 -4.61 18.40 -4.18
N GLY A 78 -3.34 18.42 -3.75
CA GLY A 78 -2.90 19.03 -2.50
C GLY A 78 -3.40 18.33 -1.23
N LYS A 79 -4.01 17.15 -1.33
CA LYS A 79 -4.45 16.35 -0.19
C LYS A 79 -3.47 15.22 0.08
N GLU A 80 -3.48 14.71 1.31
CA GLU A 80 -2.87 13.43 1.60
C GLU A 80 -3.76 12.31 1.07
N VAL A 81 -3.15 11.33 0.40
CA VAL A 81 -3.82 10.12 -0.06
C VAL A 81 -3.29 8.95 0.75
N ILE A 82 -4.19 8.25 1.43
CA ILE A 82 -3.90 7.07 2.23
C ILE A 82 -4.34 5.85 1.44
N PHE A 83 -3.37 5.03 1.04
CA PHE A 83 -3.61 3.73 0.42
C PHE A 83 -3.77 2.66 1.49
N LEU A 84 -4.80 1.82 1.35
CA LEU A 84 -5.12 0.76 2.32
C LEU A 84 -4.27 -0.51 2.15
N GLU A 85 -3.46 -0.56 1.08
CA GLU A 85 -2.47 -1.59 0.82
C GLU A 85 -1.46 -1.09 -0.24
N HIS A 86 -0.33 -1.78 -0.36
CA HIS A 86 0.51 -1.68 -1.54
C HIS A 86 -0.01 -2.53 -2.70
N TYR A 87 0.22 -2.07 -3.92
CA TYR A 87 0.13 -2.91 -5.10
C TYR A 87 1.39 -3.78 -5.26
N PRO A 88 1.30 -4.99 -5.84
CA PRO A 88 2.47 -5.84 -6.01
C PRO A 88 3.59 -5.30 -6.93
N LEU A 89 3.27 -4.40 -7.86
CA LEU A 89 4.19 -3.88 -8.87
C LEU A 89 4.60 -2.43 -8.58
N PHE A 90 5.90 -2.21 -8.36
CA PHE A 90 6.44 -0.90 -7.97
C PHE A 90 6.23 0.15 -9.07
N LYS A 91 6.50 -0.22 -10.33
CA LYS A 91 6.30 0.69 -11.46
C LYS A 91 4.88 1.23 -11.54
N LYS A 92 3.88 0.36 -11.32
CA LYS A 92 2.46 0.71 -11.40
C LYS A 92 2.02 1.65 -10.27
N GLU A 93 2.49 1.40 -9.04
CA GLU A 93 2.26 2.32 -7.92
C GLU A 93 2.84 3.70 -8.22
N GLN A 94 4.10 3.75 -8.65
CA GLN A 94 4.81 4.99 -8.89
C GLN A 94 4.21 5.78 -10.07
N GLU A 95 3.70 5.10 -11.09
CA GLU A 95 2.95 5.74 -12.18
C GLU A 95 1.71 6.45 -11.66
N LEU A 96 0.88 5.76 -10.87
CA LEU A 96 -0.30 6.37 -10.25
C LEU A 96 0.10 7.51 -9.32
N PHE A 97 1.04 7.31 -8.39
CA PHE A 97 1.40 8.32 -7.41
C PHE A 97 1.87 9.64 -8.05
N ARG A 98 2.60 9.56 -9.17
CA ARG A 98 2.99 10.75 -9.94
C ARG A 98 1.79 11.50 -10.52
N SER A 99 0.73 10.81 -10.91
CA SER A 99 -0.45 11.45 -11.53
C SER A 99 -1.40 12.10 -10.53
N LEU A 100 -1.30 11.81 -9.23
CA LEU A 100 -2.28 12.27 -8.23
C LEU A 100 -2.13 13.74 -7.83
N ASN A 101 -0.94 14.33 -7.98
CA ASN A 101 -0.61 15.64 -7.39
C ASN A 101 -0.99 15.74 -5.90
N ALA A 102 -0.81 14.64 -5.16
CA ALA A 102 -1.06 14.55 -3.74
C ALA A 102 0.00 15.35 -2.96
N ALA A 103 -0.38 15.93 -1.82
CA ALA A 103 0.57 16.57 -0.91
C ALA A 103 1.46 15.54 -0.21
N ALA A 104 0.93 14.34 0.04
CA ALA A 104 1.64 13.20 0.61
C ALA A 104 0.97 11.89 0.20
N ILE A 105 1.77 10.82 0.13
CA ILE A 105 1.30 9.45 -0.05
C ILE A 105 1.67 8.67 1.21
N THR A 106 0.65 8.09 1.85
CA THR A 106 0.82 7.17 2.97
C THR A 106 0.26 5.82 2.55
N VAL A 107 0.98 4.73 2.77
CA VAL A 107 0.50 3.38 2.49
C VAL A 107 0.43 2.60 3.79
N LEU A 108 -0.72 2.00 4.05
CA LEU A 108 -0.94 1.14 5.21
C LEU A 108 -0.66 -0.31 4.80
N SER A 109 -0.05 -1.07 5.68
CA SER A 109 0.15 -2.50 5.48
C SER A 109 0.14 -3.25 6.81
N SER A 110 -0.07 -4.56 6.73
CA SER A 110 0.13 -5.47 7.84
C SER A 110 1.13 -6.56 7.44
N LEU A 111 1.77 -7.21 8.41
CA LEU A 111 2.63 -8.36 8.13
C LEU A 111 1.84 -9.59 7.62
N GLU A 112 0.51 -9.52 7.66
CA GLU A 112 -0.45 -10.50 7.14
C GLU A 112 -0.87 -10.19 5.68
N ASP A 113 -0.50 -9.03 5.13
CA ASP A 113 -0.85 -8.71 3.76
C ASP A 113 -0.12 -9.65 2.78
N PRO A 114 -0.77 -10.07 1.67
CA PRO A 114 -0.19 -11.00 0.72
C PRO A 114 1.18 -10.57 0.20
N LEU A 115 1.39 -9.27 -0.02
CA LEU A 115 2.69 -8.73 -0.44
C LEU A 115 3.78 -8.99 0.60
N LEU A 116 3.52 -8.68 1.87
CA LEU A 116 4.52 -8.83 2.94
C LEU A 116 4.76 -10.30 3.29
N ILE A 117 3.74 -11.14 3.28
CA ILE A 117 3.88 -12.60 3.45
C ILE A 117 4.89 -13.16 2.44
N GLN A 118 4.74 -12.80 1.16
CA GLN A 118 5.62 -13.26 0.08
C GLN A 118 7.08 -12.80 0.23
N PHE A 119 7.34 -11.80 1.08
CA PHE A 119 8.66 -11.21 1.29
C PHE A 119 9.25 -11.48 2.68
N GLY A 120 8.67 -12.43 3.42
CA GLY A 120 9.17 -12.83 4.72
C GLY A 120 8.53 -12.09 5.89
N GLY A 121 7.29 -11.64 5.73
CA GLY A 121 6.47 -11.05 6.79
C GLY A 121 6.46 -11.87 8.07
N GLU A 122 6.52 -13.21 7.98
CA GLU A 122 6.64 -14.10 9.14
C GLU A 122 7.91 -13.85 9.95
N ARG A 123 9.08 -13.76 9.28
CA ARG A 123 10.36 -13.48 9.97
C ARG A 123 10.36 -12.11 10.61
N ILE A 124 9.80 -11.12 9.93
CA ILE A 124 9.65 -9.76 10.47
C ILE A 124 8.71 -9.80 11.67
N SER A 125 7.59 -10.53 11.58
CA SER A 125 6.62 -10.66 12.67
C SER A 125 7.22 -11.31 13.90
N THR A 126 7.95 -12.42 13.74
CA THR A 126 8.68 -13.07 14.85
C THR A 126 9.67 -12.11 15.50
N LEU A 127 10.45 -11.37 14.70
CA LEU A 127 11.39 -10.39 15.22
C LEU A 127 10.69 -9.28 16.01
N MET A 128 9.61 -8.71 15.46
CA MET A 128 8.90 -7.60 16.10
C MET A 128 8.18 -8.03 17.39
N ARG A 129 7.59 -9.23 17.41
CA ARG A 129 7.03 -9.81 18.64
C ARG A 129 8.11 -10.05 19.70
N THR A 130 9.29 -10.50 19.29
CA THR A 130 10.45 -10.67 20.20
C THR A 130 10.91 -9.34 20.80
N LEU A 131 10.80 -8.25 20.03
CA LEU A 131 11.14 -6.90 20.46
C LEU A 131 10.03 -6.22 21.30
N GLY A 132 8.88 -6.87 21.48
CA GLY A 132 7.77 -6.35 22.28
C GLY A 132 7.02 -5.19 21.62
N VAL A 133 7.00 -5.13 20.28
CA VAL A 133 6.22 -4.11 19.55
C VAL A 133 4.73 -4.33 19.79
N ASP A 134 4.00 -3.26 20.11
CA ASP A 134 2.56 -3.27 20.31
C ASP A 134 1.82 -3.54 18.99
N GLU A 135 0.72 -4.29 19.05
CA GLU A 135 -0.11 -4.58 17.88
C GLU A 135 -0.86 -3.34 17.36
N GLU A 136 -1.07 -2.32 18.21
CA GLU A 136 -1.70 -1.05 17.84
C GLU A 136 -0.72 -0.03 17.23
N GLU A 137 0.59 -0.25 17.37
CA GLU A 137 1.61 0.67 16.89
C GLU A 137 2.08 0.35 15.47
N ALA A 138 2.17 1.39 14.65
CA ALA A 138 2.73 1.28 13.31
C ALA A 138 4.26 1.25 13.38
N ILE A 139 4.86 0.28 12.69
CA ILE A 139 6.29 0.23 12.42
C ILE A 139 6.56 1.08 11.17
N SER A 140 7.45 2.06 11.28
CA SER A 140 7.93 2.85 10.14
C SER A 140 9.45 2.97 10.18
N HIS A 141 10.12 2.14 9.37
CA HIS A 141 11.57 2.13 9.27
C HIS A 141 12.02 2.05 7.81
N LYS A 142 12.99 2.92 7.45
CA LYS A 142 13.56 3.01 6.09
C LYS A 142 14.05 1.68 5.54
N MET A 143 14.57 0.79 6.38
CA MET A 143 15.04 -0.54 5.97
C MET A 143 13.89 -1.42 5.47
N ILE A 144 12.73 -1.37 6.14
CA ILE A 144 11.55 -2.16 5.78
C ILE A 144 10.97 -1.64 4.48
N THR A 145 10.74 -0.33 4.36
CA THR A 145 10.37 0.34 3.10
C THR A 145 11.29 -0.04 1.94
N SER A 146 12.60 0.05 2.15
CA SER A 146 13.58 -0.29 1.09
C SER A 146 13.50 -1.76 0.70
N SER A 147 13.26 -2.64 1.66
CA SER A 147 13.11 -4.08 1.40
C SER A 147 11.84 -4.37 0.61
N LEU A 148 10.73 -3.73 0.96
CA LEU A 148 9.46 -3.83 0.26
C LEU A 148 9.56 -3.35 -1.19
N VAL A 149 10.16 -2.17 -1.41
CA VAL A 149 10.39 -1.62 -2.75
C VAL A 149 11.23 -2.56 -3.61
N ASN A 150 12.33 -3.10 -3.06
CA ASN A 150 13.17 -4.08 -3.78
C ASN A 150 12.38 -5.33 -4.16
N ALA A 151 11.43 -5.71 -3.32
CA ALA A 151 10.64 -6.90 -3.49
C ALA A 151 9.57 -6.73 -4.60
N GLN A 152 8.89 -5.58 -4.62
CA GLN A 152 8.02 -5.18 -5.73
C GLN A 152 8.79 -5.04 -7.06
N GLN A 153 10.00 -4.47 -7.04
CA GLN A 153 10.83 -4.36 -8.25
C GLN A 153 11.25 -5.73 -8.81
N LYS A 154 11.51 -6.71 -7.96
CA LYS A 154 11.74 -8.10 -8.40
C LYS A 154 10.49 -8.71 -9.05
N LEU A 155 9.29 -8.29 -8.64
CA LEU A 155 8.04 -8.70 -9.31
C LEU A 155 7.91 -8.01 -10.67
N ASP A 156 8.24 -6.72 -10.78
CA ASP A 156 8.27 -5.98 -12.05
C ASP A 156 9.18 -6.64 -13.10
N GLU A 157 10.27 -7.30 -12.69
CA GLU A 157 11.19 -8.01 -13.58
C GLU A 157 10.64 -9.36 -14.06
N LYS A 158 9.86 -10.04 -13.20
CA LYS A 158 9.35 -11.40 -13.48
C LYS A 158 8.03 -11.40 -14.23
N ILE A 159 7.21 -10.38 -14.02
CA ILE A 159 5.86 -10.32 -14.55
C ILE A 159 5.87 -9.52 -15.85
N THR A 160 5.78 -10.23 -16.96
CA THR A 160 5.71 -9.62 -18.29
C THR A 160 4.27 -9.25 -18.69
N THR A 161 3.32 -10.13 -18.36
CA THR A 161 1.90 -9.92 -18.61
C THR A 161 1.15 -10.11 -17.31
N GLU A 162 0.54 -9.04 -16.83
CA GLU A 162 -0.24 -9.04 -15.60
C GLU A 162 -1.66 -9.59 -15.81
N LEU A 163 -2.08 -10.49 -14.94
CA LEU A 163 -3.44 -10.95 -14.79
C LEU A 163 -4.12 -10.19 -13.63
N LEU A 164 -5.05 -9.29 -13.95
CA LEU A 164 -5.77 -8.50 -12.95
C LEU A 164 -6.67 -9.36 -12.07
N ALA A 165 -6.83 -8.99 -10.80
CA ALA A 165 -7.66 -9.69 -9.82
C ALA A 165 -8.40 -8.69 -8.91
N SER A 166 -9.42 -9.17 -8.18
CA SER A 166 -10.19 -8.36 -7.22
C SER A 166 -9.52 -8.20 -5.86
N SER A 167 -8.54 -9.05 -5.53
CA SER A 167 -7.73 -9.01 -4.30
C SER A 167 -6.24 -9.25 -4.58
N ALA A 168 -5.39 -8.80 -3.65
CA ALA A 168 -3.95 -9.05 -3.71
C ALA A 168 -3.62 -10.56 -3.64
N GLU A 169 -4.34 -11.33 -2.83
CA GLU A 169 -4.13 -12.78 -2.71
C GLU A 169 -4.38 -13.48 -4.05
N GLU A 170 -5.50 -13.19 -4.70
CA GLU A 170 -5.82 -13.76 -6.02
C GLU A 170 -4.87 -13.24 -7.10
N TRP A 171 -4.44 -11.98 -7.01
CA TRP A 171 -3.41 -11.45 -7.90
C TRP A 171 -2.14 -12.29 -7.80
N PHE A 172 -1.68 -12.62 -6.59
CA PHE A 172 -0.50 -13.45 -6.40
C PHE A 172 -0.69 -14.88 -6.94
N LYS A 173 -1.83 -15.52 -6.69
CA LYS A 173 -2.15 -16.86 -7.23
C LYS A 173 -2.07 -16.89 -8.75
N ARG A 174 -2.58 -15.86 -9.42
CA ARG A 174 -2.64 -15.78 -10.89
C ARG A 174 -1.32 -15.39 -11.53
N ASN A 175 -0.53 -14.54 -10.89
CA ASN A 175 0.70 -13.98 -11.47
C ASN A 175 1.99 -14.66 -11.01
N ARG A 176 1.91 -15.57 -10.04
CA ARG A 176 3.07 -16.33 -9.53
C ARG A 176 2.90 -17.85 -9.58
N SER A 177 1.92 -18.37 -10.32
CA SER A 177 1.76 -19.82 -10.50
C SER A 177 3.09 -20.46 -10.92
N GLU A 178 3.46 -21.51 -10.18
CA GLU A 178 4.79 -22.11 -10.13
C GLU A 178 5.32 -22.42 -11.55
N LYS A 179 6.47 -21.83 -11.87
CA LYS A 179 7.40 -22.42 -12.85
C LYS A 179 8.56 -23.02 -12.09
#